data_AF-A0A3T0RMJ8-F1
#
_entry.id   AF-A0A3T0RMJ8-F1
#
_cell.length_a   1.000
_cell.length_b   1.000
_cell.length_c   1.000
_cell.angle_alpha   90.00
_cell.angle_beta   90.00
_cell.angle_gamma   90.00
#
_symmetry.space_group_name_H-M   'P 1'
#
loop_
_entity.id
_entity.type
_entity.pdbx_description
1 polymer ?
#
loop_
_entity_poly.entity_id
_entity_poly.type
_entity_poly.pdbx_seq_one_letter_code
_entity_poly.pdbx_strand_id
1 'polypeptide(L)'
;MKTLIQLFAICLLSINAHAATLTAAPVKDLMAAIDATSFKYTETGMAYGFSTIKSCVYTSPDMIVLKNYCSPKKDYPAKGYTIISKKFGYIEFYQEQVDAQTLKRDVSLDGFPENTAPFLKANLSGQKLPAINNFIESYSARYEPACWSTNFSFYTHAADVNCFKTDIAEYPAWSEETQTLLGNEKEWAQLIKTMEAKFPR
;
A
#
# COMPACT_ATOMS: atom_id res chain seq x y z
N MET A 1 66.03 20.15 10.19
CA MET A 1 65.42 19.18 11.14
C MET A 1 63.91 19.29 10.99
N LYS A 2 63.26 18.27 10.41
CA LYS A 2 62.27 17.37 11.07
C LYS A 2 61.02 18.14 11.53
N THR A 3 59.78 17.87 11.13
CA THR A 3 59.07 16.67 10.61
C THR A 3 57.67 17.17 10.19
N LEU A 4 57.18 17.01 8.95
CA LEU A 4 56.35 15.88 8.47
C LEU A 4 55.19 15.49 9.40
N ILE A 5 54.08 16.23 9.36
CA ILE A 5 52.70 15.71 9.56
C ILE A 5 51.77 16.49 8.60
N GLN A 6 51.78 16.11 7.34
CA GLN A 6 50.59 16.14 6.49
C GLN A 6 50.01 14.72 6.48
N LEU A 7 48.73 14.62 6.12
CA LEU A 7 47.91 13.41 5.99
C LEU A 7 47.31 12.88 7.29
N PHE A 8 46.14 13.40 7.66
CA PHE A 8 44.92 12.63 7.99
C PHE A 8 43.78 13.62 8.37
N ALA A 9 43.44 14.52 7.45
CA ALA A 9 42.26 15.38 7.57
C ALA A 9 41.34 15.22 6.35
N ILE A 10 41.32 14.02 5.76
CA ILE A 10 40.45 13.65 4.64
C ILE A 10 39.84 12.29 4.99
N CYS A 11 38.80 12.28 5.83
CA CYS A 11 37.71 11.27 5.84
C CYS A 11 36.66 11.54 6.93
N LEU A 12 36.32 12.81 7.17
CA LEU A 12 35.10 13.18 7.92
C LEU A 12 34.18 14.05 7.05
N LEU A 13 34.34 13.94 5.74
CA LEU A 13 33.35 14.38 4.77
C LEU A 13 32.28 13.28 4.66
N SER A 14 31.15 13.54 5.31
CA SER A 14 29.85 13.24 4.71
C SER A 14 29.48 11.75 4.55
N ILE A 15 29.59 10.93 5.60
CA ILE A 15 28.88 9.63 5.66
C ILE A 15 27.48 9.77 6.31
N ASN A 16 26.98 10.99 6.49
CA ASN A 16 25.54 11.20 6.47
C ASN A 16 25.10 11.20 5.01
N ALA A 17 25.22 10.03 4.38
CA ALA A 17 24.45 9.70 3.20
C ALA A 17 22.99 9.87 3.61
N HIS A 18 22.45 11.05 3.33
CA HIS A 18 21.04 11.38 3.17
C HIS A 18 20.13 10.30 3.77
N ALA A 19 19.92 10.34 5.08
CA ALA A 19 18.64 9.92 5.60
C ALA A 19 17.65 10.92 5.01
N ALA A 20 17.22 10.70 3.76
CA ALA A 20 16.06 11.35 3.23
C ALA A 20 14.99 11.10 4.29
N THR A 21 14.53 12.15 4.95
CA THR A 21 13.47 12.04 5.92
C THR A 21 12.25 11.64 5.12
N LEU A 22 12.05 10.32 5.00
CA LEU A 22 10.94 9.74 4.26
C LEU A 22 9.67 10.22 4.97
N THR A 23 9.04 11.23 4.38
CA THR A 23 7.90 11.92 4.96
C THR A 23 6.68 11.45 4.21
N ALA A 24 5.83 10.73 4.94
CA ALA A 24 4.58 10.28 4.41
C ALA A 24 3.66 11.48 4.13
N ALA A 25 3.06 11.49 2.95
CA ALA A 25 2.19 12.57 2.52
C ALA A 25 0.78 12.44 3.14
N PRO A 26 0.07 13.57 3.34
CA PRO A 26 -1.31 13.59 3.84
C PRO A 26 -2.29 12.74 3.00
N VAL A 27 -3.27 12.10 3.66
CA VAL A 27 -4.31 11.30 2.98
C VAL A 27 -5.11 12.15 2.00
N LYS A 28 -5.46 13.37 2.43
CA LYS A 28 -6.19 14.35 1.60
C LYS A 28 -5.47 14.66 0.29
N ASP A 29 -4.13 14.67 0.28
CA ASP A 29 -3.34 14.98 -0.90
C ASP A 29 -3.32 13.79 -1.87
N LEU A 30 -3.29 12.56 -1.34
CA LEU A 30 -3.52 11.36 -2.16
C LEU A 30 -4.90 11.39 -2.79
N MET A 31 -5.94 11.68 -2.01
CA MET A 31 -7.32 11.73 -2.50
C MET A 31 -7.51 12.79 -3.59
N ALA A 32 -6.95 13.99 -3.41
CA ALA A 32 -6.97 15.03 -4.43
C ALA A 32 -6.29 14.57 -5.73
N ALA A 33 -5.17 13.83 -5.63
CA ALA A 33 -4.48 13.29 -6.80
C ALA A 33 -5.26 12.17 -7.50
N ILE A 34 -5.94 11.30 -6.74
CA ILE A 34 -6.84 10.28 -7.28
C ILE A 34 -8.00 10.94 -8.03
N ASP A 35 -8.61 11.97 -7.45
CA ASP A 35 -9.74 12.68 -8.06
C ASP A 35 -9.35 13.34 -9.37
N ALA A 36 -8.18 13.97 -9.43
CA ALA A 36 -7.64 14.60 -10.64
C ALA A 36 -7.21 13.58 -11.72
N THR A 37 -7.03 12.31 -11.35
CA THR A 37 -6.51 11.28 -12.26
C THR A 37 -7.63 10.57 -13.00
N SER A 38 -7.44 10.38 -14.31
CA SER A 38 -8.29 9.49 -15.11
C SER A 38 -7.71 8.08 -15.09
N PHE A 39 -8.47 7.14 -14.54
CA PHE A 39 -8.08 5.74 -14.46
C PHE A 39 -8.78 4.90 -15.52
N LYS A 40 -8.03 3.95 -16.09
CA LYS A 40 -8.55 2.93 -16.97
C LYS A 40 -8.63 1.60 -16.23
N TYR A 41 -9.80 0.98 -16.21
CA TYR A 41 -9.92 -0.41 -15.80
C TYR A 41 -9.13 -1.32 -16.73
N THR A 42 -8.41 -2.28 -16.16
CA THR A 42 -7.58 -3.22 -16.89
C THR A 42 -8.10 -4.65 -16.83
N GLU A 43 -8.33 -5.20 -15.63
CA GLU A 43 -8.77 -6.60 -15.43
C GLU A 43 -9.26 -6.87 -14.01
N THR A 44 -9.76 -8.08 -13.78
CA THR A 44 -10.16 -8.61 -12.48
C THR A 44 -9.48 -9.95 -12.26
N GLY A 45 -8.89 -10.18 -11.09
CA GLY A 45 -8.20 -11.43 -10.77
C GLY A 45 -7.58 -11.41 -9.37
N MET A 46 -6.72 -12.39 -9.08
CA MET A 46 -6.10 -12.53 -7.77
C MET A 46 -4.85 -11.64 -7.68
N ALA A 47 -4.87 -10.68 -6.77
CA ALA A 47 -3.69 -9.90 -6.42
C ALA A 47 -2.82 -10.67 -5.42
N TYR A 48 -1.52 -10.35 -5.37
CA TYR A 48 -0.60 -10.88 -4.37
C TYR A 48 -1.17 -10.70 -2.95
N GLY A 49 -0.99 -11.70 -2.08
CA GLY A 49 -1.58 -11.73 -0.73
C GLY A 49 -3.03 -12.22 -0.65
N PHE A 50 -3.77 -12.27 -1.76
CA PHE A 50 -5.14 -12.78 -1.82
C PHE A 50 -5.21 -14.15 -2.51
N SER A 51 -5.83 -15.13 -1.87
CA SER A 51 -6.02 -16.50 -2.37
C SER A 51 -7.46 -16.82 -2.78
N THR A 52 -8.45 -16.16 -2.16
CA THR A 52 -9.88 -16.40 -2.44
C THR A 52 -10.65 -15.17 -2.96
N ILE A 53 -10.08 -13.98 -2.85
CA ILE A 53 -10.71 -12.70 -3.22
C ILE A 53 -10.09 -12.12 -4.49
N LYS A 54 -10.95 -11.64 -5.39
CA LYS A 54 -10.53 -10.94 -6.61
C LYS A 54 -10.42 -9.44 -6.39
N SER A 55 -9.40 -8.84 -6.98
CA SER A 55 -9.21 -7.41 -7.07
C SER A 55 -9.54 -6.91 -8.48
N CYS A 56 -10.06 -5.69 -8.57
CA CYS A 56 -10.24 -4.97 -9.83
C CYS A 56 -9.11 -3.97 -10.02
N VAL A 57 -8.42 -4.08 -11.16
CA VAL A 57 -7.26 -3.28 -11.47
C VAL A 57 -7.66 -2.06 -12.26
N TYR A 58 -7.23 -0.90 -11.77
CA TYR A 58 -7.33 0.39 -12.43
C TYR A 58 -5.93 0.97 -12.56
N THR A 59 -5.62 1.52 -13.73
CA THR A 59 -4.28 2.05 -14.02
C THR A 59 -4.36 3.45 -14.62
N SER A 60 -3.34 4.25 -14.33
CA SER A 60 -3.02 5.52 -14.95
C SER A 60 -1.50 5.57 -15.21
N PRO A 61 -0.96 6.63 -15.83
CA PRO A 61 0.49 6.73 -16.06
C PRO A 61 1.35 6.66 -14.78
N ASP A 62 0.81 7.13 -13.66
CA ASP A 62 1.56 7.34 -12.41
C ASP A 62 0.99 6.58 -11.21
N MET A 63 -0.17 5.94 -11.36
CA MET A 63 -0.82 5.20 -10.28
C MET A 63 -1.49 3.91 -10.75
N ILE A 64 -1.46 2.91 -9.89
CA ILE A 64 -2.26 1.69 -9.98
C ILE A 64 -3.14 1.65 -8.74
N VAL A 65 -4.41 1.32 -8.92
CA VAL A 65 -5.34 1.06 -7.82
C VAL A 65 -5.93 -0.32 -8.01
N LEU A 66 -5.74 -1.18 -7.02
CA LEU A 66 -6.43 -2.44 -6.87
C LEU A 66 -7.59 -2.21 -5.90
N LYS A 67 -8.83 -2.26 -6.39
CA LYS A 67 -10.00 -2.41 -5.53
C LYS A 67 -10.07 -3.86 -5.10
N ASN A 68 -9.58 -4.15 -3.91
CA ASN A 68 -9.67 -5.46 -3.28
C ASN A 68 -11.13 -5.71 -2.92
N TYR A 69 -11.58 -6.97 -2.99
CA TYR A 69 -13.00 -7.30 -2.88
C TYR A 69 -13.83 -6.65 -3.99
N CYS A 70 -13.41 -6.82 -5.25
CA CYS A 70 -14.11 -6.19 -6.38
C CYS A 70 -15.58 -6.61 -6.48
N SER A 71 -15.92 -7.83 -6.08
CA SER A 71 -17.32 -8.27 -5.98
C SER A 71 -17.54 -8.84 -4.59
N PRO A 72 -17.71 -7.97 -3.57
CA PRO A 72 -17.82 -8.43 -2.19
C PRO A 72 -19.11 -9.23 -2.06
N LYS A 73 -19.01 -10.44 -1.49
CA LYS A 73 -20.19 -11.25 -1.15
C LYS A 73 -20.85 -10.66 0.10
N LYS A 74 -22.17 -10.81 0.21
CA LYS A 74 -22.99 -10.19 1.26
C LYS A 74 -22.61 -10.61 2.68
N ASP A 75 -22.02 -11.79 2.84
CA ASP A 75 -21.85 -12.42 4.15
C ASP A 75 -20.64 -11.86 4.93
N TYR A 76 -19.69 -11.19 4.24
CA TYR A 76 -18.50 -10.58 4.84
C TYR A 76 -18.20 -9.23 4.17
N PRO A 77 -18.65 -8.10 4.75
CA PRO A 77 -18.50 -6.79 4.15
C PRO A 77 -17.09 -6.23 4.44
N ALA A 78 -16.09 -6.76 3.76
CA ALA A 78 -14.76 -6.17 3.70
C ALA A 78 -14.63 -5.26 2.47
N LYS A 79 -13.87 -4.18 2.63
CA LYS A 79 -13.48 -3.25 1.57
C LYS A 79 -11.98 -3.01 1.68
N GLY A 80 -11.29 -3.01 0.55
CA GLY A 80 -9.87 -2.74 0.55
C GLY A 80 -9.42 -2.06 -0.74
N TYR A 81 -8.40 -1.23 -0.62
CA TYR A 81 -7.76 -0.60 -1.76
C TYR A 81 -6.25 -0.66 -1.58
N THR A 82 -5.56 -1.28 -2.53
CA THR A 82 -4.10 -1.20 -2.63
C THR A 82 -3.76 -0.18 -3.70
N ILE A 83 -2.96 0.82 -3.34
CA ILE A 83 -2.61 1.95 -4.20
C ILE A 83 -1.10 1.97 -4.36
N ILE A 84 -0.64 1.87 -5.60
CA ILE A 84 0.77 1.95 -5.96
C ILE A 84 0.96 3.24 -6.76
N SER A 85 1.69 4.19 -6.19
CA SER A 85 1.86 5.53 -6.72
C SER A 85 3.32 5.93 -6.76
N LYS A 86 3.76 6.51 -7.88
CA LYS A 86 5.11 7.06 -7.97
C LYS A 86 5.37 8.23 -7.02
N LYS A 87 4.31 8.95 -6.62
CA LYS A 87 4.40 10.14 -5.75
C LYS A 87 4.14 9.82 -4.28
N PHE A 88 3.26 8.86 -4.01
CA PHE A 88 2.79 8.57 -2.66
C PHE A 88 3.32 7.24 -2.11
N GLY A 89 3.87 6.38 -2.97
CA GLY A 89 4.41 5.08 -2.57
C GLY A 89 3.38 3.95 -2.68
N TYR A 90 3.51 2.93 -1.85
CA TYR A 90 2.60 1.79 -1.75
C TYR A 90 1.77 1.95 -0.48
N ILE A 91 0.46 2.20 -0.65
CA ILE A 91 -0.50 2.50 0.40
C ILE A 91 -1.64 1.49 0.36
N GLU A 92 -2.15 1.12 1.53
CA GLU A 92 -3.37 0.32 1.62
C GLU A 92 -4.43 0.98 2.49
N PHE A 93 -5.69 0.87 2.05
CA PHE A 93 -6.87 1.16 2.85
C PHE A 93 -7.61 -0.13 3.11
N TYR A 94 -8.02 -0.35 4.35
CA TYR A 94 -8.76 -1.54 4.73
C TYR A 94 -9.91 -1.20 5.67
N GLN A 95 -11.06 -1.83 5.43
CA GLN A 95 -12.18 -1.85 6.35
C GLN A 95 -12.81 -3.23 6.38
N GLU A 96 -13.12 -3.74 7.56
CA GLU A 96 -13.82 -5.02 7.74
C GLU A 96 -14.74 -4.98 8.96
N GLN A 97 -15.96 -5.52 8.79
CA GLN A 97 -16.83 -5.87 9.90
C GLN A 97 -16.49 -7.29 10.39
N VAL A 98 -15.83 -7.40 11.55
CA VAL A 98 -15.36 -8.68 12.08
C VAL A 98 -16.48 -9.46 12.77
N ASP A 99 -17.35 -8.74 13.48
CA ASP A 99 -18.54 -9.27 14.15
C ASP A 99 -19.63 -8.18 14.19
N ALA A 100 -20.77 -8.41 14.85
CA ALA A 100 -21.88 -7.45 14.87
C ALA A 100 -21.55 -6.07 15.49
N GLN A 101 -20.44 -5.93 16.23
CA GLN A 101 -20.08 -4.76 17.01
C GLN A 101 -18.71 -4.20 16.63
N THR A 102 -17.84 -5.02 16.04
CA THR A 102 -16.45 -4.67 15.77
C THR A 102 -16.22 -4.33 14.31
N LEU A 103 -16.03 -3.04 14.04
CA LEU A 103 -15.56 -2.53 12.75
C LEU A 103 -14.05 -2.24 12.85
N LYS A 104 -13.24 -2.92 12.04
CA LYS A 104 -11.82 -2.63 11.89
C LYS A 104 -11.59 -1.74 10.69
N ARG A 105 -10.67 -0.78 10.84
CA ARG A 105 -10.20 0.12 9.80
C ARG A 105 -8.69 0.21 9.89
N ASP A 106 -8.03 0.31 8.75
CA ASP A 106 -6.60 0.50 8.70
C ASP A 106 -6.18 1.32 7.49
N VAL A 107 -5.06 2.02 7.66
CA VAL A 107 -4.34 2.69 6.59
C VAL A 107 -2.85 2.41 6.79
N SER A 108 -2.26 1.65 5.87
CA SER A 108 -0.84 1.32 5.91
C SER A 108 -0.07 2.06 4.81
N LEU A 109 1.17 2.44 5.12
CA LEU A 109 2.17 2.79 4.13
C LEU A 109 3.19 1.66 4.08
N ASP A 110 3.01 0.74 3.14
CA ASP A 110 3.90 -0.40 2.95
C ASP A 110 5.21 0.05 2.28
N GLY A 111 5.19 1.16 1.55
CA GLY A 111 6.44 1.69 0.99
C GLY A 111 6.44 3.15 0.62
N PHE A 112 7.52 3.82 0.96
CA PHE A 112 7.78 5.18 0.50
C PHE A 112 8.07 5.23 -1.02
N PRO A 113 7.78 6.36 -1.69
CA PRO A 113 8.08 6.55 -3.11
C PRO A 113 9.52 6.19 -3.50
N GLU A 114 10.49 6.58 -2.69
CA GLU A 114 11.92 6.36 -2.90
C GLU A 114 12.28 4.88 -2.89
N ASN A 115 11.58 4.07 -2.08
CA ASN A 115 11.81 2.64 -1.95
C ASN A 115 11.08 1.83 -3.03
N THR A 116 9.93 2.33 -3.48
CA THR A 116 9.12 1.68 -4.51
C THR A 116 9.59 2.02 -5.93
N ALA A 117 10.13 3.22 -6.14
CA ALA A 117 10.57 3.73 -7.45
C ALA A 117 11.48 2.77 -8.24
N PRO A 118 12.47 2.06 -7.66
CA PRO A 118 13.31 1.12 -8.40
C PRO A 118 12.55 -0.06 -9.04
N PHE A 119 11.36 -0.38 -8.55
CA PHE A 119 10.54 -1.50 -9.01
C PHE A 119 9.39 -1.05 -9.91
N LEU A 120 9.11 0.26 -9.95
CA LEU A 120 8.02 0.82 -10.75
C LEU A 120 8.48 1.07 -12.18
N LYS A 121 7.62 0.73 -13.14
CA LYS A 121 7.82 1.09 -14.54
C LYS A 121 7.64 2.60 -14.72
N ALA A 122 8.36 3.15 -15.71
CA ALA A 122 8.24 4.56 -16.10
C ALA A 122 6.81 4.96 -16.50
N ASN A 123 5.98 4.03 -16.97
CA ASN A 123 4.55 4.23 -17.20
C ASN A 123 3.75 3.05 -16.65
N LEU A 124 2.81 3.35 -15.75
CA LEU A 124 1.98 2.34 -15.09
C LEU A 124 0.66 2.04 -15.83
N SER A 125 0.41 2.72 -16.96
CA SER A 125 -0.80 2.49 -17.76
C SER A 125 -0.82 1.08 -18.33
N GLY A 126 -1.95 0.40 -18.20
CA GLY A 126 -2.18 -0.91 -18.79
C GLY A 126 -1.42 -2.06 -18.12
N GLN A 127 -0.77 -1.84 -16.97
CA GLN A 127 -0.17 -2.92 -16.20
C GLN A 127 -1.22 -3.98 -15.82
N LYS A 128 -0.81 -5.24 -15.97
CA LYS A 128 -1.61 -6.43 -15.70
C LYS A 128 -1.22 -7.05 -14.35
N LEU A 129 -2.13 -7.81 -13.74
CA LEU A 129 -1.95 -8.47 -12.45
C LEU A 129 -0.63 -9.24 -12.32
N PRO A 130 -0.17 -10.04 -13.31
CA PRO A 130 1.12 -10.71 -13.16
C PRO A 130 2.29 -9.73 -12.97
N ALA A 131 2.29 -8.60 -13.69
CA ALA A 131 3.34 -7.60 -13.53
C ALA A 131 3.23 -6.85 -12.19
N ILE A 132 2.00 -6.59 -11.74
CA ILE A 132 1.73 -5.94 -10.45
C ILE A 132 2.15 -6.85 -9.30
N ASN A 133 1.75 -8.13 -9.34
CA ASN A 133 2.10 -9.13 -8.34
C ASN A 133 3.63 -9.33 -8.27
N ASN A 134 4.32 -9.40 -9.41
CA ASN A 134 5.78 -9.47 -9.42
C ASN A 134 6.44 -8.24 -8.78
N PHE A 135 5.87 -7.05 -8.97
CA PHE A 135 6.33 -5.83 -8.28
C PHE A 135 6.15 -5.97 -6.76
N ILE A 136 4.95 -6.34 -6.29
CA ILE A 136 4.64 -6.46 -4.86
C ILE A 136 5.55 -7.52 -4.23
N GLU A 137 5.67 -8.70 -4.83
CA GLU A 137 6.53 -9.77 -4.36
C GLU A 137 8.01 -9.36 -4.27
N SER A 138 8.52 -8.68 -5.30
CA SER A 138 9.92 -8.20 -5.31
C SER A 138 10.18 -7.14 -4.25
N TYR A 139 9.20 -6.25 -4.04
CA TYR A 139 9.27 -5.21 -3.02
C TYR A 139 9.24 -5.84 -1.61
N SER A 140 8.26 -6.70 -1.34
CA SER A 140 8.11 -7.39 -0.06
C SER A 140 9.33 -8.26 0.25
N ALA A 141 9.86 -9.04 -0.71
CA ALA A 141 11.06 -9.84 -0.48
C ALA A 141 12.28 -9.03 0.00
N ARG A 142 12.34 -7.73 -0.32
CA ARG A 142 13.45 -6.85 0.06
C ARG A 142 13.23 -6.08 1.35
N TYR A 143 12.01 -5.62 1.59
CA TYR A 143 11.71 -4.67 2.69
C TYR A 143 10.75 -5.24 3.72
N GLU A 144 9.97 -6.25 3.36
CA GLU A 144 8.88 -6.81 4.15
C GLU A 144 8.81 -8.33 3.95
N PRO A 145 9.69 -9.13 4.58
CA PRO A 145 9.64 -10.60 4.47
C PRO A 145 8.34 -11.21 5.05
N ALA A 146 7.33 -10.37 5.35
CA ALA A 146 6.10 -10.69 6.01
C ALA A 146 4.95 -10.71 4.98
N CYS A 147 4.60 -11.91 4.57
CA CYS A 147 3.53 -12.28 3.65
C CYS A 147 2.11 -11.93 4.20
N TRP A 148 1.40 -10.98 3.56
CA TRP A 148 0.07 -10.50 3.97
C TRP A 148 -1.01 -11.59 3.84
N SER A 149 -1.86 -11.71 4.85
CA SER A 149 -3.00 -12.64 4.85
C SER A 149 -4.26 -11.89 5.24
N THR A 150 -5.08 -11.56 4.25
CA THR A 150 -6.46 -11.11 4.45
C THR A 150 -7.46 -12.14 3.95
N ASN A 151 -7.03 -13.36 3.62
CA ASN A 151 -7.98 -14.41 3.27
C ASN A 151 -8.69 -14.84 4.53
N PHE A 152 -9.94 -14.42 4.73
CA PHE A 152 -10.90 -15.33 5.32
C PHE A 152 -11.31 -16.32 4.23
N SER A 153 -11.05 -17.60 4.46
CA SER A 153 -11.49 -18.62 3.51
C SER A 153 -12.98 -18.76 3.55
N PHE A 154 -13.56 -18.72 2.35
CA PHE A 154 -14.96 -18.98 2.06
C PHE A 154 -15.45 -20.33 2.62
N TYR A 155 -14.54 -21.29 2.84
CA TYR A 155 -14.90 -22.65 3.26
C TYR A 155 -14.75 -22.89 4.76
N THR A 156 -13.94 -22.08 5.45
CA THR A 156 -13.55 -22.39 6.83
C THR A 156 -14.01 -21.34 7.84
N HIS A 157 -14.48 -20.16 7.41
CA HIS A 157 -14.72 -19.01 8.29
C HIS A 157 -13.50 -18.64 9.16
N ALA A 158 -12.32 -19.09 8.76
CA ALA A 158 -11.04 -18.85 9.42
C ALA A 158 -10.11 -18.12 8.45
N ALA A 159 -9.11 -17.43 8.99
CA ALA A 159 -8.05 -16.86 8.17
C ALA A 159 -7.28 -18.00 7.47
N ASP A 160 -7.42 -18.15 6.15
CA ASP A 160 -6.64 -19.10 5.35
C ASP A 160 -5.32 -18.43 4.97
N VAL A 161 -4.41 -18.51 5.93
CA VAL A 161 -3.10 -17.91 5.85
C VAL A 161 -2.23 -18.85 5.00
N ASN A 162 -2.04 -18.56 3.71
CA ASN A 162 -0.97 -19.19 2.92
C ASN A 162 0.40 -18.52 3.20
N CYS A 163 0.57 -17.99 4.41
CA CYS A 163 1.72 -17.23 4.86
C CYS A 163 2.02 -17.63 6.32
N PHE A 164 3.09 -18.37 6.56
CA PHE A 164 3.62 -18.50 7.92
C PHE A 164 4.26 -17.16 8.32
N LYS A 165 3.58 -16.32 9.12
CA LYS A 165 4.23 -15.18 9.82
C LYS A 165 4.48 -15.58 11.27
N THR A 166 5.72 -15.51 11.71
CA THR A 166 6.06 -15.49 13.14
C THR A 166 5.95 -14.08 13.73
N ASP A 167 6.08 -13.02 12.92
CA ASP A 167 5.91 -11.62 13.35
C ASP A 167 5.28 -10.75 12.24
N ILE A 168 4.33 -9.90 12.61
CA ILE A 168 3.83 -8.81 11.75
C ILE A 168 4.77 -7.63 12.00
N ALA A 169 5.56 -7.23 10.99
CA ALA A 169 6.32 -6.00 11.08
C ALA A 169 5.36 -4.83 11.35
N GLU A 170 5.66 -3.99 12.33
CA GLU A 170 4.92 -2.76 12.56
C GLU A 170 5.10 -1.86 11.32
N TYR A 171 4.02 -1.65 10.57
CA TYR A 171 4.04 -0.79 9.40
C TYR A 171 4.08 0.68 9.85
N PRO A 172 4.82 1.55 9.14
CA PRO A 172 4.84 2.96 9.49
C PRO A 172 3.44 3.56 9.27
N ALA A 173 2.91 4.19 10.31
CA ALA A 173 1.70 4.98 10.20
C ALA A 173 1.97 6.22 9.33
N TRP A 174 1.09 6.48 8.36
CA TRP A 174 1.21 7.54 7.35
C TRP A 174 1.35 8.96 7.95
N SER A 175 0.76 9.25 9.11
CA SER A 175 0.92 10.50 9.89
C SER A 175 -0.07 10.52 11.06
N GLU A 176 -0.02 11.54 11.92
CA GLU A 176 -1.04 11.80 12.96
C GLU A 176 -2.47 11.97 12.37
N GLU A 177 -2.59 12.52 11.16
CA GLU A 177 -3.87 12.63 10.43
C GLU A 177 -4.49 11.24 10.19
N THR A 178 -3.67 10.21 10.03
CA THR A 178 -4.16 8.84 9.81
C THR A 178 -4.90 8.31 11.03
N GLN A 179 -4.38 8.56 12.23
CA GLN A 179 -5.04 8.17 13.47
C GLN A 179 -6.38 8.91 13.64
N THR A 180 -6.42 10.19 13.26
CA THR A 180 -7.65 10.98 13.26
C THR A 180 -8.69 10.41 12.30
N LEU A 181 -8.29 10.10 11.07
CA LEU A 181 -9.15 9.52 10.05
C LEU A 181 -9.73 8.16 10.49
N LEU A 182 -8.90 7.28 11.08
CA LEU A 182 -9.33 5.97 11.56
C LEU A 182 -10.38 6.08 12.68
N GLY A 183 -10.20 7.04 13.60
CA GLY A 183 -11.12 7.34 14.69
C GLY A 183 -12.40 8.07 14.30
N ASN A 184 -12.47 8.64 13.08
CA ASN A 184 -13.59 9.45 12.63
C ASN A 184 -14.44 8.70 11.57
N GLU A 185 -15.55 8.11 12.02
CA GLU A 185 -16.46 7.35 11.15
C GLU A 185 -16.98 8.14 9.94
N LYS A 186 -17.29 9.43 10.12
CA LYS A 186 -17.87 10.24 9.05
C LYS A 186 -16.86 10.48 7.93
N GLU A 187 -15.63 10.82 8.30
CA GLU A 187 -14.54 11.05 7.34
C GLU A 187 -14.15 9.75 6.63
N TRP A 188 -14.06 8.65 7.39
CA TRP A 188 -13.80 7.34 6.83
C TRP A 188 -14.88 6.90 5.82
N ALA A 189 -16.16 7.02 6.20
CA ALA A 189 -17.27 6.67 5.32
C ALA A 189 -17.27 7.51 4.03
N GLN A 190 -16.90 8.80 4.13
CA GLN A 190 -16.77 9.67 2.98
C GLN A 190 -15.61 9.25 2.07
N LEU A 191 -14.45 8.89 2.63
CA LEU A 191 -13.32 8.36 1.86
C LEU A 191 -13.72 7.10 1.09
N ILE A 192 -14.31 6.12 1.78
CA ILE A 192 -14.74 4.86 1.15
C ILE A 192 -15.77 5.13 0.05
N LYS A 193 -16.75 6.00 0.29
CA LYS A 193 -17.76 6.38 -0.72
C LYS A 193 -17.10 7.01 -1.95
N THR A 194 -16.13 7.89 -1.77
CA THR A 194 -15.38 8.50 -2.89
C THR A 194 -14.62 7.44 -3.68
N MET A 195 -13.89 6.55 -2.99
CA MET A 195 -13.17 5.45 -3.64
C MET A 195 -14.10 4.53 -4.41
N GLU A 196 -15.26 4.16 -3.87
CA GLU A 196 -16.25 3.33 -4.55
C GLU A 196 -16.84 4.01 -5.79
N ALA A 197 -17.10 5.32 -5.73
CA ALA A 197 -17.57 6.09 -6.87
C ALA A 197 -16.52 6.18 -7.99
N LYS A 198 -15.24 6.36 -7.61
CA LYS A 198 -14.12 6.44 -8.55
C LYS A 198 -13.79 5.09 -9.20
N PHE A 199 -13.99 3.99 -8.46
CA PHE A 199 -13.65 2.63 -8.86
C PHE A 199 -14.87 1.68 -8.77
N PRO A 200 -15.83 1.81 -9.71
CA PRO A 200 -17.19 1.30 -9.53
C PRO A 200 -17.40 -0.22 -9.69
N ARG A 201 -16.41 -0.99 -10.19
CA ARG A 201 -16.59 -2.44 -10.40
C ARG A 201 -16.71 -3.23 -9.12
#